data_AF-A0A356J2E5-F1
#
_entry.id   AF-A0A356J2E5-F1
#
_cell.length_a   1.000
_cell.length_b   1.000
_cell.length_c   1.000
_cell.angle_alpha   90.00
_cell.angle_beta   90.00
_cell.angle_gamma   90.00
#
_symmetry.space_group_name_H-M   'P 1'
#
loop_
_entity.id
_entity.type
_entity.pdbx_description
1 polymer ?
#
loop_
_entity_poly.entity_id
_entity_poly.type
_entity_poly.pdbx_seq_one_letter_code
_entity_poly.pdbx_strand_id
1 'polypeptide(L)'
;MDTEKKDNNGAVRMGDAIGTTDAIAQLNALADASAPADEPLYDLEKVTRSMARRGFRFTPQTFELARKYCQGKGGFTLRGDVGVGKSFFFYALDIPALSLELAKSKSLDELDFALDSWRDHDIVIDDVGRGDETIVSYGTRCELLPYVLEKRMEACGETFMTTNLTVDELMKRYGTRIVDRMTLAGKMYTLEGASQRRPGGRRLVGWYEEFFKGRVWPVCARLCRYWDGEGRRCLKGVKHEPRTGGRDGYEEVPLCRYF
;
A
#
# COMPACT_ATOMS: atom_id res chain seq x y z
N MET A 1 -56.81 21.42 35.30
CA MET A 1 -56.25 20.07 34.99
C MET A 1 -55.51 20.27 33.70
N ASP A 2 -54.32 20.83 33.83
CA ASP A 2 -53.58 21.44 32.74
C ASP A 2 -52.40 20.56 32.37
N THR A 3 -52.34 20.27 31.08
CA THR A 3 -51.32 19.47 30.41
C THR A 3 -50.03 20.26 30.28
N GLU A 4 -48.97 19.82 30.96
CA GLU A 4 -47.59 20.21 30.61
C GLU A 4 -46.86 19.01 30.01
N LYS A 5 -46.70 19.06 28.68
CA LYS A 5 -45.65 18.32 27.95
C LYS A 5 -44.31 18.96 28.32
N LYS A 6 -43.37 18.15 28.84
CA LYS A 6 -41.95 18.50 28.85
C LYS A 6 -41.22 17.66 27.82
N ASP A 7 -40.94 18.30 26.69
CA ASP A 7 -40.00 17.84 25.69
C ASP A 7 -38.59 17.89 26.29
N ASN A 8 -38.00 16.74 26.60
CA ASN A 8 -36.57 16.64 26.89
C ASN A 8 -35.85 16.15 25.62
N ASN A 9 -35.63 17.09 24.70
CA ASN A 9 -34.71 16.96 23.59
C ASN A 9 -33.28 17.01 24.14
N GLY A 10 -32.75 15.84 24.52
CA GLY A 10 -31.34 15.65 24.84
C GLY A 10 -30.49 15.78 23.58
N ALA A 11 -30.18 17.02 23.19
CA ALA A 11 -29.19 17.31 22.16
C ALA A 11 -27.83 16.76 22.61
N VAL A 12 -27.46 15.60 22.04
CA VAL A 12 -26.11 15.05 22.16
C VAL A 12 -25.15 16.04 21.51
N ARG A 13 -24.30 16.66 22.33
CA ARG A 13 -23.26 17.57 21.88
C ARG A 13 -22.24 16.77 21.05
N MET A 14 -22.24 16.99 19.73
CA MET A 14 -21.06 16.73 18.89
C MET A 14 -19.93 17.64 19.37
N GLY A 15 -18.99 17.11 20.14
CA GLY A 15 -17.91 17.94 20.68
C GLY A 15 -16.81 17.24 21.46
N ASP A 16 -16.83 15.91 21.57
CA ASP A 16 -15.70 15.20 22.17
C ASP A 16 -14.78 14.73 21.05
N ALA A 17 -13.65 15.42 20.92
CA ALA A 17 -12.53 15.02 20.08
C ALA A 17 -12.02 13.67 20.57
N ILE A 18 -12.52 12.59 19.97
CA ILE A 18 -11.95 11.25 20.07
C ILE A 18 -10.49 11.37 19.64
N GLY A 19 -9.55 11.14 20.56
CA GLY A 19 -8.13 11.26 20.25
C GLY A 19 -7.77 10.37 19.06
N THR A 20 -6.89 10.83 18.18
CA THR A 20 -6.48 10.08 16.96
C THR A 20 -6.08 8.62 17.22
N THR A 21 -5.61 8.30 18.44
CA THR A 21 -5.31 6.94 18.92
C THR A 21 -6.55 6.06 19.04
N ASP A 22 -7.67 6.60 19.52
CA ASP A 22 -8.94 5.89 19.70
C ASP A 22 -9.62 5.60 18.37
N ALA A 23 -9.55 6.53 17.41
CA ALA A 23 -10.07 6.31 16.05
C ALA A 23 -9.30 5.20 15.32
N ILE A 24 -7.97 5.18 15.42
CA ILE A 24 -7.15 4.09 14.85
C ILE A 24 -7.43 2.75 15.55
N ALA A 25 -7.59 2.75 16.87
CA ALA A 25 -7.92 1.55 17.63
C ALA A 25 -9.28 0.96 17.21
N GLN A 26 -10.29 1.80 17.02
CA GLN A 26 -11.61 1.40 16.53
C GLN A 26 -11.54 0.81 15.11
N LEU A 27 -10.78 1.44 14.21
CA LEU A 27 -10.58 0.90 12.86
C LEU A 27 -9.84 -0.43 12.86
N ASN A 28 -8.82 -0.57 13.69
CA ASN A 28 -8.04 -1.79 13.79
C ASN A 28 -8.83 -2.96 14.40
N ALA A 29 -9.78 -2.67 15.30
CA ALA A 29 -10.68 -3.69 15.86
C ALA A 29 -11.60 -4.31 14.80
N LEU A 30 -12.05 -3.52 13.81
CA LEU A 30 -12.84 -4.03 12.68
C LEU A 30 -12.03 -4.99 11.81
N ALA A 31 -10.74 -4.71 11.60
CA ALA A 31 -9.85 -5.54 10.79
C ALA A 31 -9.35 -6.81 11.49
N ASP A 32 -9.39 -6.89 12.83
CA ASP A 32 -8.91 -8.05 13.59
C ASP A 32 -9.89 -9.24 13.60
N ALA A 33 -11.16 -9.02 13.30
CA ALA A 33 -12.19 -10.05 13.40
C ALA A 33 -12.06 -11.19 12.36
N SER A 34 -11.10 -11.12 11.43
CA SER A 34 -11.06 -11.94 10.22
C SER A 34 -9.83 -12.84 10.04
N ALA A 35 -8.84 -12.86 10.95
CA ALA A 35 -7.55 -13.51 10.67
C ALA A 35 -7.30 -14.84 11.43
N PRO A 36 -7.20 -16.00 10.74
CA PRO A 36 -6.63 -17.22 11.33
C PRO A 36 -5.11 -17.12 11.51
N ALA A 37 -4.57 -17.94 12.42
CA ALA A 37 -3.16 -17.96 12.80
C ALA A 37 -2.43 -19.11 12.10
N ASP A 38 -1.71 -18.79 11.02
CA ASP A 38 -0.91 -19.76 10.25
C ASP A 38 0.56 -19.34 10.11
N GLU A 39 1.36 -20.28 9.60
CA GLU A 39 2.79 -20.14 9.27
C GLU A 39 3.10 -18.87 8.46
N PRO A 40 4.30 -18.28 8.63
CA PRO A 40 4.66 -17.06 7.93
C PRO A 40 4.71 -17.27 6.41
N LEU A 41 3.95 -16.46 5.67
CA LEU A 41 3.92 -16.41 4.21
C LEU A 41 5.31 -16.13 3.60
N TYR A 42 6.14 -15.33 4.29
CA TYR A 42 7.49 -15.00 3.87
C TYR A 42 8.53 -15.22 4.98
N ASP A 43 9.75 -15.59 4.58
CA ASP A 43 10.90 -15.69 5.48
C ASP A 43 11.37 -14.28 5.91
N LEU A 44 11.14 -13.96 7.18
CA LEU A 44 11.48 -12.65 7.76
C LEU A 44 12.97 -12.32 7.67
N GLU A 45 13.85 -13.30 7.81
CA GLU A 45 15.30 -13.07 7.74
C GLU A 45 15.70 -12.68 6.31
N LYS A 46 15.14 -13.38 5.30
CA LYS A 46 15.37 -13.03 3.90
C LYS A 46 14.83 -11.64 3.56
N VAL A 47 13.61 -11.33 4.00
CA VAL A 47 12.97 -10.02 3.76
C VAL A 47 13.80 -8.90 4.39
N THR A 48 14.14 -9.02 5.67
CA THR A 48 14.88 -7.98 6.40
C THR A 48 16.29 -7.77 5.83
N ARG A 49 16.98 -8.85 5.45
CA ARG A 49 18.27 -8.78 4.76
C ARG A 49 18.16 -8.08 3.41
N SER A 50 17.11 -8.35 2.64
CA SER A 50 16.84 -7.73 1.34
C SER A 50 16.57 -6.23 1.46
N MET A 51 15.79 -5.81 2.46
CA MET A 51 15.55 -4.41 2.78
C MET A 51 16.85 -3.69 3.21
N ALA A 52 17.64 -4.32 4.09
CA ALA A 52 18.91 -3.75 4.56
C ALA A 52 19.91 -3.53 3.42
N ARG A 53 19.98 -4.44 2.44
CA ARG A 53 20.80 -4.28 1.23
C ARG A 53 20.41 -3.06 0.38
N ARG A 54 19.12 -2.68 0.40
CA ARG A 54 18.62 -1.45 -0.25
C ARG A 54 18.84 -0.19 0.61
N GLY A 55 19.58 -0.31 1.72
CA GLY A 55 19.89 0.78 2.62
C GLY A 55 18.80 1.08 3.67
N PHE A 56 17.81 0.20 3.83
CA PHE A 56 16.79 0.37 4.86
C PHE A 56 17.38 0.17 6.26
N ARG A 57 17.07 1.10 7.17
CA ARG A 57 17.47 1.03 8.58
C ARG A 57 16.24 0.73 9.43
N PHE A 58 16.26 -0.42 10.09
CA PHE A 58 15.15 -0.84 10.93
C PHE A 58 15.14 -0.06 12.25
N THR A 59 13.98 0.49 12.57
CA THR A 59 13.54 0.78 13.94
C THR A 59 12.75 -0.42 14.48
N PRO A 60 12.56 -0.55 15.81
CA PRO A 60 11.68 -1.57 16.37
C PRO A 60 10.30 -1.58 15.70
N GLN A 61 9.72 -0.41 15.47
CA GLN A 61 8.41 -0.26 14.82
C GLN A 61 8.39 -0.81 13.39
N THR A 62 9.38 -0.45 12.56
CA THR A 62 9.45 -0.94 11.17
C THR A 62 9.80 -2.42 11.08
N PHE A 63 10.54 -2.97 12.06
CA PHE A 63 10.79 -4.40 12.13
C PHE A 63 9.52 -5.20 12.42
N GLU A 64 8.67 -4.70 13.32
CA GLU A 64 7.34 -5.28 13.58
C GLU A 64 6.43 -5.21 12.34
N LEU A 65 6.47 -4.11 11.60
CA LEU A 65 5.73 -4.00 10.33
C LEU A 65 6.23 -5.00 9.28
N ALA A 66 7.54 -5.19 9.16
CA ALA A 66 8.11 -6.21 8.27
C ALA A 66 7.71 -7.64 8.69
N ARG A 67 7.65 -7.92 10.00
CA ARG A 67 7.14 -9.19 10.52
C ARG A 67 5.68 -9.39 10.18
N LYS A 68 4.83 -8.39 10.37
CA LYS A 68 3.40 -8.43 10.01
C LYS A 68 3.21 -8.70 8.52
N TYR A 69 3.98 -8.01 7.67
CA TYR A 69 4.01 -8.30 6.24
C TYR A 69 4.35 -9.77 5.95
N CYS A 70 5.39 -10.30 6.62
CA CYS A 70 5.79 -11.70 6.46
C CYS A 70 4.76 -12.72 6.95
N GLN A 71 3.82 -12.32 7.82
CA GLN A 71 2.76 -13.20 8.31
C GLN A 71 1.55 -13.27 7.36
N GLY A 72 1.50 -12.49 6.27
CA GLY A 72 0.42 -12.55 5.29
C GLY A 72 -0.95 -12.08 5.81
N LYS A 73 -0.98 -11.21 6.83
CA LYS A 73 -2.20 -10.80 7.54
C LYS A 73 -2.90 -9.59 6.93
N GLY A 74 -3.16 -9.64 5.62
CA GLY A 74 -3.79 -8.54 4.90
C GLY A 74 -2.86 -7.36 4.63
N GLY A 75 -3.28 -6.49 3.71
CA GLY A 75 -2.68 -5.19 3.48
C GLY A 75 -2.67 -4.32 4.73
N PHE A 76 -1.98 -3.17 4.66
CA PHE A 76 -2.04 -2.15 5.71
C PHE A 76 -1.68 -0.76 5.19
N THR A 77 -2.19 0.25 5.89
CA THR A 77 -1.91 1.66 5.65
C THR A 77 -0.86 2.18 6.61
N LEU A 78 0.21 2.78 6.09
CA LEU A 78 1.17 3.55 6.88
C LEU A 78 0.81 5.03 6.87
N ARG A 79 0.49 5.56 8.05
CA ARG A 79 0.28 6.97 8.33
C ARG A 79 1.53 7.55 9.00
N GLY A 80 1.80 8.84 8.85
CA GLY A 80 2.87 9.51 9.60
C GLY A 80 3.34 10.77 8.89
N ASP A 81 4.27 11.49 9.50
CA ASP A 81 4.73 12.77 8.96
C ASP A 81 5.57 12.61 7.69
N VAL A 82 5.79 13.75 7.01
CA VAL A 82 6.59 13.79 5.79
C VAL A 82 8.04 13.41 6.09
N GLY A 83 8.57 12.42 5.36
CA GLY A 83 9.98 12.05 5.43
C GLY A 83 10.33 10.98 6.46
N VAL A 84 9.37 10.47 7.24
CA VAL A 84 9.60 9.40 8.24
C VAL A 84 9.90 8.01 7.62
N GLY A 85 9.83 7.89 6.29
CA GLY A 85 10.24 6.68 5.58
C GLY A 85 9.13 5.74 5.11
N LYS A 86 7.85 6.16 5.14
CA LYS A 86 6.70 5.34 4.70
C LYS A 86 6.86 4.73 3.31
N SER A 87 7.07 5.56 2.29
CA SER A 87 7.26 5.09 0.90
C SER A 87 8.53 4.26 0.76
N PHE A 88 9.59 4.61 1.49
CA PHE A 88 10.86 3.87 1.44
C PHE A 88 10.75 2.49 2.08
N PHE A 89 9.89 2.30 3.08
CA PHE A 89 9.59 1.00 3.66
C PHE A 89 9.05 0.03 2.60
N PHE A 90 8.03 0.43 1.85
CA PHE A 90 7.45 -0.40 0.79
C PHE A 90 8.38 -0.57 -0.40
N TYR A 91 9.14 0.47 -0.76
CA TYR A 91 10.21 0.35 -1.76
C TYR A 91 11.27 -0.67 -1.35
N ALA A 92 11.70 -0.65 -0.08
CA ALA A 92 12.68 -1.61 0.42
C ALA A 92 12.13 -3.04 0.48
N LEU A 93 10.82 -3.19 0.67
CA LEU A 93 10.10 -4.46 0.53
C LEU A 93 9.98 -4.93 -0.91
N ASP A 94 10.34 -4.10 -1.89
CA ASP A 94 10.24 -4.39 -3.33
C ASP A 94 8.78 -4.51 -3.81
N ILE A 95 7.86 -3.82 -3.13
CA ILE A 95 6.44 -3.80 -3.51
C ILE A 95 6.25 -2.72 -4.59
N PRO A 96 5.61 -3.02 -5.73
CA PRO A 96 5.33 -2.03 -6.77
C PRO A 96 4.40 -0.92 -6.27
N ALA A 97 4.67 0.32 -6.65
CA ALA A 97 3.91 1.48 -6.17
C ALA A 97 3.11 2.19 -7.26
N LEU A 98 1.83 2.35 -7.01
CA LEU A 98 0.95 3.26 -7.72
C LEU A 98 1.02 4.65 -7.08
N SER A 99 1.36 5.66 -7.88
CA SER A 99 1.22 7.07 -7.48
C SER A 99 -0.05 7.63 -8.13
N LEU A 100 -1.06 7.98 -7.32
CA LEU A 100 -2.31 8.57 -7.82
C LEU A 100 -2.07 9.87 -8.60
N GLU A 101 -1.09 10.67 -8.17
CA GLU A 101 -0.70 11.89 -8.88
C GLU A 101 -0.14 11.59 -10.29
N LEU A 102 0.55 10.46 -10.46
CA LEU A 102 1.08 10.06 -11.77
C LEU A 102 -0.03 9.47 -12.64
N ALA A 103 -0.95 8.71 -12.03
CA ALA A 103 -2.12 8.14 -12.70
C ALA A 103 -3.01 9.20 -13.38
N LYS A 104 -3.05 10.44 -12.87
CA LYS A 104 -3.78 11.55 -13.50
C LYS A 104 -3.33 11.89 -14.91
N SER A 105 -2.05 11.64 -15.21
CA SER A 105 -1.47 11.87 -16.55
C SER A 105 -1.65 10.67 -17.49
N LYS A 106 -2.28 9.61 -17.03
CA LYS A 106 -2.52 8.37 -17.78
C LYS A 106 -3.95 8.31 -18.28
N SER A 107 -4.22 7.51 -19.30
CA SER A 107 -5.60 7.16 -19.65
C SER A 107 -6.17 6.14 -18.64
N LEU A 108 -7.50 5.99 -18.61
CA LEU A 108 -8.12 4.90 -17.84
C LEU A 108 -7.66 3.53 -18.36
N ASP A 109 -7.52 3.35 -19.67
CA ASP A 109 -7.03 2.10 -20.26
C ASP A 109 -5.59 1.76 -19.82
N GLU A 110 -4.70 2.77 -19.73
CA GLU A 110 -3.34 2.58 -19.20
C GLU A 110 -3.36 2.19 -17.71
N LEU A 111 -4.27 2.78 -16.92
CA LEU A 111 -4.42 2.46 -15.51
C LEU A 111 -5.01 1.06 -15.32
N ASP A 112 -6.03 0.69 -16.09
CA ASP A 112 -6.64 -0.64 -16.10
C ASP A 112 -5.62 -1.71 -16.46
N PHE A 113 -4.89 -1.51 -17.56
CA PHE A 113 -3.82 -2.42 -17.96
C PHE A 113 -2.78 -2.61 -16.85
N ALA A 114 -2.37 -1.52 -16.19
CA ALA A 114 -1.41 -1.60 -15.09
C ALA A 114 -2.00 -2.38 -13.90
N LEU A 115 -3.22 -2.05 -13.46
CA LEU A 115 -3.88 -2.72 -12.34
C LEU A 115 -4.10 -4.23 -12.60
N ASP A 116 -4.50 -4.58 -13.82
CA ASP A 116 -4.67 -5.97 -14.24
C ASP A 116 -3.33 -6.73 -14.28
N SER A 117 -2.25 -6.07 -14.74
CA SER A 117 -0.90 -6.66 -14.74
C SER A 117 -0.41 -6.99 -13.32
N TRP A 118 -0.91 -6.28 -12.31
CA TRP A 118 -0.56 -6.48 -10.90
C TRP A 118 -1.68 -7.15 -10.09
N ARG A 119 -2.69 -7.74 -10.74
CA ARG A 119 -3.87 -8.34 -10.05
C ARG A 119 -3.49 -9.37 -8.99
N ASP A 120 -2.54 -10.25 -9.31
CA ASP A 120 -2.13 -11.32 -8.40
C ASP A 120 -0.93 -10.94 -7.50
N HIS A 121 -0.60 -9.65 -7.43
CA HIS A 121 0.57 -9.15 -6.73
C HIS A 121 0.19 -8.12 -5.68
N ASP A 122 0.98 -8.07 -4.61
CA ASP A 122 0.96 -6.97 -3.65
C ASP A 122 1.25 -5.64 -4.36
N ILE A 123 0.50 -4.59 -4.04
CA ILE A 123 0.79 -3.23 -4.50
C ILE A 123 0.75 -2.24 -3.34
N VAL A 124 1.42 -1.09 -3.49
CA VAL A 124 1.21 0.06 -2.60
C VAL A 124 0.59 1.21 -3.37
N ILE A 125 -0.50 1.78 -2.86
CA ILE A 125 -1.01 3.09 -3.29
C ILE A 125 -0.30 4.14 -2.44
N ASP A 126 0.66 4.84 -3.03
CA ASP A 126 1.55 5.74 -2.31
C ASP A 126 1.02 7.18 -2.31
N ASP A 127 1.18 7.85 -1.17
CA ASP A 127 0.87 9.27 -0.93
C ASP A 127 -0.64 9.58 -1.09
N VAL A 128 -1.50 8.69 -0.60
CA VAL A 128 -2.97 8.86 -0.58
C VAL A 128 -3.34 10.14 0.16
N GLY A 129 -4.21 10.95 -0.45
CA GLY A 129 -4.61 12.24 0.11
C GLY A 129 -3.85 13.41 -0.50
N ARG A 130 -3.21 13.24 -1.66
CA ARG A 130 -2.40 14.29 -2.27
C ARG A 130 -3.06 14.82 -3.55
N GLY A 131 -3.52 16.08 -3.46
CA GLY A 131 -4.09 16.80 -4.60
C GLY A 131 -5.47 16.31 -5.08
N ASP A 132 -6.01 16.96 -6.11
CA ASP A 132 -7.22 16.46 -6.78
C ASP A 132 -6.85 15.16 -7.51
N GLU A 133 -7.42 14.04 -7.09
CA GLU A 133 -7.16 12.68 -7.60
C GLU A 133 -8.26 12.27 -8.59
N THR A 134 -8.66 13.18 -9.46
CA THR A 134 -9.62 12.91 -10.54
C THR A 134 -8.96 12.85 -11.90
N ILE A 135 -9.40 11.90 -12.72
CA ILE A 135 -9.12 11.82 -14.16
C ILE A 135 -10.41 12.14 -14.91
N VAL A 136 -10.31 12.84 -16.04
CA VAL A 136 -11.42 13.06 -16.95
C VAL A 136 -11.23 12.15 -18.16
N SER A 137 -12.16 11.21 -18.35
CA SER A 137 -12.18 10.31 -19.51
C SER A 137 -13.51 10.45 -20.23
N TYR A 138 -13.49 10.80 -21.51
CA TYR A 138 -14.69 11.00 -22.35
C TYR A 138 -15.77 11.89 -21.69
N GLY A 139 -15.35 12.97 -21.03
CA GLY A 139 -16.25 13.91 -20.33
C GLY A 139 -16.77 13.42 -18.97
N THR A 140 -16.47 12.18 -18.58
CA THR A 140 -16.81 11.63 -17.27
C THR A 140 -15.64 11.84 -16.30
N ARG A 141 -15.93 12.41 -15.13
CA ARG A 141 -14.97 12.51 -14.03
C ARG A 141 -14.93 11.19 -13.29
N CYS A 142 -13.74 10.63 -13.13
CA CYS A 142 -13.49 9.43 -12.35
C CYS A 142 -12.55 9.78 -11.19
N GLU A 143 -12.98 9.47 -9.96
CA GLU A 143 -12.14 9.58 -8.77
C GLU A 143 -11.22 8.35 -8.70
N LEU A 144 -9.91 8.59 -8.71
CA LEU A 144 -8.90 7.55 -8.87
C LEU A 144 -8.84 6.59 -7.67
N LEU A 145 -8.85 7.10 -6.43
CA LEU A 145 -8.76 6.24 -5.25
C LEU A 145 -9.97 5.27 -5.14
N PRO A 146 -11.24 5.72 -5.23
CA PRO A 146 -12.38 4.82 -5.25
C PRO A 146 -12.30 3.77 -6.36
N TYR A 147 -11.90 4.18 -7.57
CA TYR A 147 -11.77 3.29 -8.72
C TYR A 147 -10.69 2.23 -8.54
N VAL A 148 -9.51 2.62 -8.07
CA VAL A 148 -8.40 1.69 -7.78
C VAL A 148 -8.80 0.71 -6.68
N LEU A 149 -9.41 1.18 -5.59
CA LEU A 149 -9.84 0.31 -4.50
C LEU A 149 -10.87 -0.72 -4.97
N GLU A 150 -11.84 -0.33 -5.79
CA GLU A 150 -12.84 -1.25 -6.35
C GLU A 150 -12.18 -2.36 -7.18
N LYS A 151 -11.26 -1.99 -8.08
CA LYS A 151 -10.47 -2.97 -8.87
C LYS A 151 -9.64 -3.91 -7.98
N ARG A 152 -9.09 -3.39 -6.87
CA ARG A 152 -8.28 -4.18 -5.94
C ARG A 152 -9.07 -5.10 -5.03
N MET A 153 -10.33 -4.78 -4.74
CA MET A 153 -11.21 -5.68 -3.97
C MET A 153 -11.50 -6.99 -4.72
N GLU A 154 -11.37 -7.00 -6.04
CA GLU A 154 -11.53 -8.20 -6.89
C GLU A 154 -10.20 -8.92 -7.18
N ALA A 155 -9.09 -8.40 -6.69
CA ALA A 155 -7.74 -8.87 -6.97
C ALA A 155 -7.23 -9.83 -5.87
N CYS A 156 -6.29 -10.71 -6.20
CA CYS A 156 -5.77 -11.69 -5.24
C CYS A 156 -4.67 -11.13 -4.33
N GLY A 157 -3.93 -10.10 -4.78
CA GLY A 157 -2.80 -9.55 -4.03
C GLY A 157 -3.20 -8.51 -2.98
N GLU A 158 -2.35 -8.31 -1.98
CA GLU A 158 -2.63 -7.36 -0.91
C GLU A 158 -2.47 -5.91 -1.35
N THR A 159 -3.27 -5.02 -0.75
CA THR A 159 -3.20 -3.58 -1.06
C THR A 159 -2.68 -2.80 0.14
N PHE A 160 -1.48 -2.28 0.01
CA PHE A 160 -0.86 -1.39 1.00
C PHE A 160 -1.10 0.07 0.63
N MET A 161 -1.03 0.96 1.61
CA MET A 161 -1.21 2.39 1.38
C MET A 161 -0.21 3.20 2.21
N THR A 162 0.13 4.40 1.73
CA THR A 162 0.78 5.42 2.57
C THR A 162 -0.03 6.71 2.57
N THR A 163 -0.06 7.41 3.70
CA THR A 163 -0.70 8.71 3.80
C THR A 163 -0.04 9.59 4.86
N ASN A 164 -0.17 10.91 4.72
CA ASN A 164 0.15 11.86 5.79
C ASN A 164 -1.12 12.28 6.56
N LEU A 165 -2.31 11.91 6.07
CA LEU A 165 -3.59 12.33 6.63
C LEU A 165 -4.00 11.46 7.82
N THR A 166 -4.65 12.09 8.79
CA THR A 166 -5.42 11.41 9.84
C THR A 166 -6.67 10.76 9.27
N VAL A 167 -7.28 9.87 10.05
CA VAL A 167 -8.56 9.25 9.70
C VAL A 167 -9.63 10.32 9.44
N ASP A 168 -9.75 11.34 10.29
CA ASP A 168 -10.74 12.40 10.12
C ASP A 168 -10.52 13.21 8.84
N GLU A 169 -9.26 13.49 8.49
CA GLU A 169 -8.90 14.15 7.24
C GLU A 169 -9.22 13.27 6.02
N LEU A 170 -9.00 11.95 6.11
CA LEU A 170 -9.41 11.00 5.07
C LEU A 170 -10.93 10.95 4.92
N MET A 171 -11.68 10.89 6.03
CA MET A 171 -13.15 10.89 6.00
C MET A 171 -13.70 12.18 5.41
N LYS A 172 -13.14 13.33 5.81
CA LYS A 172 -13.50 14.63 5.26
C LYS A 172 -13.25 14.72 3.76
N ARG A 173 -12.20 14.05 3.27
CA ARG A 173 -11.77 14.11 1.87
C ARG A 173 -12.52 13.13 0.97
N TYR A 174 -12.65 11.87 1.39
CA TYR A 174 -13.15 10.80 0.53
C TYR A 174 -14.52 10.26 0.98
N GLY A 175 -15.01 10.70 2.13
CA GLY A 175 -16.23 10.18 2.73
C GLY A 175 -16.00 8.85 3.48
N THR A 176 -16.95 8.54 4.35
CA THR A 176 -16.90 7.37 5.24
C THR A 176 -16.81 6.05 4.49
N ARG A 177 -17.54 5.90 3.38
CA ARG A 177 -17.56 4.67 2.58
C ARG A 177 -16.19 4.30 1.99
N ILE A 178 -15.42 5.30 1.55
CA ILE A 178 -14.10 5.04 0.97
C ILE A 178 -13.10 4.69 2.06
N VAL A 179 -13.15 5.39 3.20
CA VAL A 179 -12.31 5.07 4.36
C VAL A 179 -12.61 3.67 4.90
N ASP A 180 -13.88 3.27 4.93
CA ASP A 180 -14.29 1.91 5.32
C ASP A 180 -13.68 0.84 4.39
N ARG A 181 -13.68 1.08 3.08
CA ARG A 181 -12.98 0.21 2.11
C ARG A 181 -11.47 0.20 2.31
N MET A 182 -10.86 1.33 2.64
CA MET A 182 -9.43 1.39 2.97
C MET A 182 -9.11 0.51 4.20
N THR A 183 -10.01 0.45 5.18
CA THR A 183 -9.83 -0.39 6.37
C THR A 183 -10.09 -1.87 6.10
N LEU A 184 -10.98 -2.20 5.17
CA LEU A 184 -11.11 -3.58 4.67
C LEU A 184 -9.85 -4.04 3.94
N ALA A 185 -9.19 -3.14 3.20
CA ALA A 185 -7.90 -3.43 2.57
C ALA A 185 -6.75 -3.59 3.58
N GLY A 186 -6.90 -3.08 4.81
CA GLY A 186 -5.88 -3.24 5.83
C GLY A 186 -5.94 -2.29 7.02
N LYS A 187 -5.25 -2.71 8.08
CA LYS A 187 -5.09 -1.91 9.31
C LYS A 187 -4.29 -0.64 9.08
N MET A 188 -4.54 0.39 9.89
CA MET A 188 -3.75 1.62 9.87
C MET A 188 -2.71 1.62 11.00
N TYR A 189 -1.46 1.90 10.64
CA TYR A 189 -0.34 2.05 11.56
C TYR A 189 0.28 3.44 11.42
N THR A 190 0.55 4.10 12.54
CA THR A 190 1.27 5.38 12.55
C THR A 190 2.77 5.13 12.68
N LEU A 191 3.56 5.55 11.69
CA LEU A 191 5.02 5.53 11.70
C LEU A 191 5.54 6.87 12.23
N GLU A 192 6.32 6.81 13.31
CA GLU A 192 6.88 7.98 13.98
C GLU A 192 8.38 8.09 13.76
N GLY A 193 8.91 9.32 13.80
CA GLY A 193 10.34 9.57 13.75
C GLY A 193 10.70 10.89 13.08
N ALA A 194 11.99 11.22 13.11
CA ALA A 194 12.52 12.38 12.38
C ALA A 194 12.58 12.10 10.87
N SER A 195 12.47 13.16 10.07
CA SER A 195 12.66 13.08 8.62
C SER A 195 14.02 12.49 8.27
N GLN A 196 14.01 11.42 7.48
CA GLN A 196 15.19 10.71 6.99
C GLN A 196 15.63 11.21 5.60
N ARG A 197 15.04 12.30 5.11
CA ARG A 197 15.37 12.85 3.79
C ARG A 197 16.79 13.40 3.78
N ARG A 198 17.57 12.99 2.79
CA ARG A 198 18.89 13.58 2.53
C ARG A 198 18.75 14.80 1.61
N PRO A 199 19.48 15.89 1.85
CA PRO A 199 19.59 16.99 0.88
C PRO A 199 20.01 16.46 -0.50
N GLY A 200 19.30 16.84 -1.55
CA GLY A 200 19.55 16.36 -2.92
C GLY A 200 19.11 14.92 -3.22
N GLY A 201 18.46 14.24 -2.26
CA GLY A 201 17.88 12.92 -2.49
C GLY A 201 16.82 12.97 -3.60
N ARG A 202 17.01 12.18 -4.66
CA ARG A 202 16.05 12.08 -5.76
C ARG A 202 14.82 11.27 -5.33
N ARG A 203 13.62 11.73 -5.72
CA ARG A 203 12.39 10.96 -5.58
C ARG A 203 12.52 9.68 -6.42
N LEU A 204 11.91 8.60 -5.95
CA LEU A 204 11.88 7.30 -6.63
C LEU A 204 10.95 7.32 -7.85
N VAL A 205 11.09 8.27 -8.76
CA VAL A 205 10.18 8.45 -9.92
C VAL A 205 10.13 7.18 -10.77
N GLY A 206 11.29 6.56 -11.01
CA GLY A 206 11.37 5.29 -11.74
C GLY A 206 10.63 4.13 -11.05
N TRP A 207 10.38 4.17 -9.74
CA TRP A 207 9.58 3.14 -9.06
C TRP A 207 8.12 3.20 -9.49
N TYR A 208 7.56 4.40 -9.62
CA TYR A 208 6.17 4.59 -10.08
C TYR A 208 6.03 4.37 -11.59
N GLU A 209 7.02 4.76 -12.39
CA GLU A 209 6.97 4.54 -13.84
C GLU A 209 6.98 3.05 -14.20
N GLU A 210 7.72 2.21 -13.46
CA GLU A 210 7.74 0.77 -13.70
C GLU A 210 6.38 0.11 -13.39
N PHE A 211 5.58 0.67 -12.46
CA PHE A 211 4.21 0.20 -12.18
C PHE A 211 3.36 0.20 -13.46
N PHE A 212 3.32 1.34 -14.17
CA PHE A 212 2.53 1.50 -15.40
C PHE A 212 3.06 0.73 -16.60
N LYS A 213 4.30 0.22 -16.53
CA LYS A 213 4.85 -0.65 -17.58
C LYS A 213 4.44 -2.11 -17.41
N GLY A 214 3.71 -2.47 -16.35
CA GLY A 214 3.32 -3.85 -16.06
C GLY A 214 4.52 -4.79 -15.89
N ARG A 215 5.71 -4.25 -15.58
CA ARG A 215 6.93 -5.05 -15.47
C ARG A 215 6.95 -5.73 -14.11
N VAL A 216 6.36 -6.91 -14.06
CA VAL A 216 6.47 -7.84 -12.93
C VAL A 216 7.91 -8.39 -12.90
N TRP A 217 8.81 -7.67 -12.24
CA TRP A 217 10.13 -8.17 -11.89
C TRP A 217 9.92 -9.13 -10.70
N PRO A 218 9.75 -10.44 -10.93
CA PRO A 218 9.03 -11.24 -9.98
C PRO A 218 9.98 -11.58 -8.83
N VAL A 219 9.40 -11.70 -7.65
CA VAL A 219 9.70 -12.55 -6.50
C VAL A 219 10.96 -13.45 -6.57
N CYS A 220 11.35 -14.01 -7.72
CA CYS A 220 12.62 -14.72 -7.92
C CYS A 220 13.87 -13.88 -7.66
N ALA A 221 13.89 -12.60 -8.05
CA ALA A 221 14.96 -11.68 -7.68
C ALA A 221 14.96 -11.40 -6.16
N ARG A 222 13.76 -11.30 -5.57
CA ARG A 222 13.54 -11.02 -4.13
C ARG A 222 14.02 -12.16 -3.22
N LEU A 223 13.84 -13.41 -3.64
CA LEU A 223 14.20 -14.62 -2.89
C LEU A 223 15.56 -15.22 -3.27
N CYS A 224 16.11 -14.87 -4.42
CA CYS A 224 17.41 -15.36 -4.85
C CYS A 224 18.54 -14.83 -3.96
N ARG A 225 19.23 -15.75 -3.27
CA ARG A 225 20.39 -15.44 -2.42
C ARG A 225 21.50 -14.69 -3.16
N TYR A 226 21.59 -14.87 -4.47
CA TYR A 226 22.63 -14.29 -5.34
C TYR A 226 22.18 -13.04 -6.11
N TRP A 227 21.00 -12.48 -5.84
CA TRP A 227 20.58 -11.22 -6.46
C TRP A 227 21.25 -10.01 -5.80
N ASP A 228 21.82 -9.11 -6.59
CA ASP A 228 22.59 -7.96 -6.09
C ASP A 228 21.73 -6.74 -5.73
N GLY A 229 20.46 -6.72 -6.11
CA GLY A 229 19.49 -5.65 -5.80
C GLY A 229 19.76 -4.34 -6.53
N GLU A 230 20.97 -3.79 -6.37
CA GLU A 230 21.41 -2.49 -6.89
C GLU A 230 21.76 -2.55 -8.38
N GLY A 231 22.49 -3.58 -8.80
CA GLY A 231 22.87 -3.82 -10.21
C GLY A 231 21.78 -4.52 -11.03
N ARG A 232 20.67 -4.88 -10.38
CA ARG A 232 19.56 -5.66 -10.95
C ARG A 232 20.03 -6.88 -11.74
N ARG A 233 21.00 -7.61 -11.16
CA ARG A 233 21.54 -8.82 -11.78
C ARG A 233 21.79 -9.90 -10.75
N CYS A 234 21.77 -11.14 -11.24
CA CYS A 234 22.25 -12.28 -10.48
C CYS A 234 23.78 -12.25 -10.47
N LEU A 235 24.39 -12.30 -9.28
CA LEU A 235 25.85 -12.44 -9.08
C LEU A 235 26.40 -13.75 -9.66
N LYS A 236 25.53 -14.71 -10.02
CA LYS A 236 25.89 -15.94 -10.72
C LYS A 236 25.67 -15.87 -12.24
N GLY A 237 25.33 -14.70 -12.77
CA GLY A 237 25.11 -14.48 -14.21
C GLY A 237 23.85 -15.14 -14.77
N VAL A 238 22.95 -15.62 -13.91
CA VAL A 238 21.68 -16.24 -14.34
C VAL A 238 20.67 -15.17 -14.73
N LYS A 239 19.99 -15.35 -15.86
CA LYS A 239 18.88 -14.48 -16.26
C LYS A 239 17.69 -14.71 -15.34
N HIS A 240 17.17 -13.63 -14.77
CA HIS A 240 15.86 -13.59 -14.15
C HIS A 240 14.96 -12.91 -15.18
N GLU A 241 14.18 -13.67 -15.96
CA GLU A 241 13.25 -13.04 -16.89
C GLU A 241 12.06 -12.46 -16.11
N PRO A 242 11.60 -11.23 -16.45
CA PRO A 242 10.37 -10.72 -15.90
C PRO A 242 9.22 -11.65 -16.29
N ARG A 243 8.31 -11.95 -15.35
CA ARG A 243 7.03 -12.58 -15.71
C ARG A 243 6.21 -11.53 -16.42
N THR A 244 6.39 -11.37 -17.73
CA THR A 244 5.42 -10.60 -18.49
C THR A 244 4.18 -11.48 -18.55
N GLY A 245 3.15 -11.15 -17.76
CA GLY A 245 1.85 -11.82 -17.83
C GLY A 245 1.33 -11.76 -19.26
N GLY A 246 1.61 -12.82 -20.01
CA GLY A 246 1.30 -12.94 -21.42
C GLY A 246 -0.12 -13.45 -21.59
N ARG A 247 -0.84 -12.91 -22.57
CA ARG A 247 -2.21 -13.29 -22.99
C ARG A 247 -2.40 -14.79 -23.35
N ASP A 248 -1.36 -15.61 -23.29
CA ASP A 248 -1.28 -16.84 -24.10
C ASP A 248 -1.02 -18.12 -23.29
N GLY A 249 -1.45 -18.21 -22.02
CA GLY A 249 -1.69 -19.49 -21.36
C GLY A 249 -0.53 -20.49 -21.26
N TYR A 250 0.73 -20.04 -21.28
CA TYR A 250 1.88 -20.92 -21.04
C TYR A 250 2.19 -21.04 -19.54
N GLU A 251 2.42 -22.27 -19.06
CA GLU A 251 2.94 -22.51 -17.71
C GLU A 251 4.34 -21.91 -17.55
N GLU A 252 4.43 -20.81 -16.79
CA GLU A 252 5.67 -20.07 -16.56
C GLU A 252 6.51 -20.70 -15.42
N VAL A 253 7.46 -21.56 -15.79
CA VAL A 253 8.47 -22.09 -14.85
C VAL A 253 9.51 -21.01 -14.49
N PRO A 254 9.88 -20.81 -13.21
CA PRO A 254 10.96 -19.90 -12.85
C PRO A 254 12.31 -20.35 -13.45
N LEU A 255 12.93 -19.53 -14.31
CA LEU A 255 14.22 -19.84 -14.96
C LEU A 255 15.43 -19.84 -13.99
N CYS A 256 15.29 -19.33 -12.77
CA CYS A 256 16.38 -19.37 -11.80
C CYS A 256 16.37 -20.70 -11.05
N ARG A 257 17.28 -21.62 -11.42
CA ARG A 257 17.49 -22.92 -10.72
C ARG A 257 17.85 -22.81 -9.23
N TYR A 258 18.03 -21.60 -8.73
CA TYR A 258 18.35 -21.29 -7.32
C TYR A 258 17.12 -20.77 -6.56
N PHE A 259 15.93 -20.86 -7.18
CA PHE A 259 14.65 -20.77 -6.50
C PHE A 259 14.41 -22.05 -5.68
#